data_AF-A0A816E692-F1
#
_entry.id   AF-A0A816E692-F1
#
_cell.length_a   1.000
_cell.length_b   1.000
_cell.length_c   1.000
_cell.angle_alpha   90.00
_cell.angle_beta   90.00
_cell.angle_gamma   90.00
#
_symmetry.space_group_name_H-M   'P 1'
#
loop_
_entity.id
_entity.type
_entity.pdbx_description
1 polymer ?
#
loop_
_entity_poly.entity_id
_entity_poly.type
_entity_poly.pdbx_seq_one_letter_code
_entity_poly.pdbx_strand_id
1 'polypeptide(L)'
;MQSKSIVSTYHKGLGVGDNYRQWNLLREDISLPAAVLSSDNLEFNLQWMQKFIEKYNVKLAPHGKTTMSPQLFHKQLEHGAWGWTLAT
;
A
#
# COMPACT_ATOMS: atom_id res chain seq x y z
N MET A 1 39.94 9.97 18.95
CA MET A 1 38.75 9.37 19.59
C MET A 1 37.66 9.23 18.54
N GLN A 2 37.09 8.03 18.45
CA GLN A 2 36.48 7.46 17.25
C GLN A 2 35.26 8.23 16.74
N SER A 3 35.28 8.49 15.43
CA SER A 3 34.11 8.82 14.61
C SER A 3 33.12 7.68 14.74
N LYS A 4 31.99 7.91 15.43
CA LYS A 4 30.87 6.98 15.43
C LYS A 4 30.31 6.95 14.01
N SER A 5 30.62 5.89 13.26
CA SER A 5 29.91 5.60 12.03
C SER A 5 28.44 5.42 12.40
N ILE A 6 27.61 6.37 11.98
CA ILE A 6 26.17 6.20 11.98
C ILE A 6 25.93 5.15 10.89
N VAL A 7 25.97 3.87 11.27
CA VAL A 7 25.32 2.83 10.49
C VAL A 7 23.85 3.21 10.57
N SER A 8 23.37 3.95 9.58
CA SER A 8 21.94 4.21 9.45
C SER A 8 21.26 2.85 9.42
N THR A 9 20.15 2.74 10.15
CA THR A 9 19.31 1.55 10.20
C THR A 9 18.63 1.38 8.84
N TYR A 10 19.40 1.05 7.81
CA TYR A 10 18.92 0.83 6.45
C TYR A 10 18.16 -0.49 6.44
N HIS A 11 16.82 -0.44 6.43
CA HIS A 11 16.04 -1.59 6.01
C HIS A 11 15.99 -1.61 4.48
N LYS A 12 16.21 -2.78 3.89
CA LYS A 12 16.17 -2.99 2.44
C LYS A 12 14.85 -2.45 1.87
N GLY A 13 14.93 -1.35 1.11
CA GLY A 13 13.78 -0.73 0.44
C GLY A 13 13.27 0.59 1.03
N LEU A 14 13.86 1.12 2.11
CA LEU A 14 13.55 2.47 2.59
C LEU A 14 14.50 3.51 1.98
N GLY A 15 13.93 4.64 1.51
CA GLY A 15 14.70 5.79 1.04
C GLY A 15 15.56 6.40 2.16
N VAL A 16 16.55 7.22 1.79
CA VAL A 16 17.49 7.81 2.75
C VAL A 16 16.77 8.79 3.69
N GLY A 17 16.74 8.46 4.99
CA GLY A 17 16.34 9.36 6.07
C GLY A 17 14.87 9.25 6.48
N ASP A 18 14.62 8.68 7.65
CA ASP A 18 13.32 8.60 8.32
C ASP A 18 12.82 9.98 8.75
N ASN A 19 12.32 10.74 7.78
CA ASN A 19 11.31 11.77 7.98
C ASN A 19 10.28 11.48 6.88
N TYR A 20 8.98 11.58 7.18
CA TYR A 20 7.85 11.41 6.25
C TYR A 20 7.87 12.43 5.08
N ARG A 21 8.99 12.55 4.38
CA ARG A 21 9.22 13.38 3.21
C ARG A 21 8.55 12.72 2.02
N GLN A 22 8.03 13.55 1.12
CA GLN A 22 7.54 13.12 -0.17
C GLN A 22 8.73 12.60 -0.99
N TRP A 23 8.97 11.29 -0.94
CA TRP A 23 9.94 10.63 -1.81
C TRP A 23 9.52 10.78 -3.28
N ASN A 24 10.47 11.09 -4.14
CA ASN A 24 10.23 11.22 -5.56
C ASN A 24 10.87 10.06 -6.34
N LEU A 25 10.02 9.25 -6.99
CA LEU A 25 10.47 8.11 -7.79
C LEU A 25 11.41 8.52 -8.94
N LEU A 26 11.15 9.64 -9.61
CA LEU A 26 11.93 10.12 -10.75
C LEU A 26 13.27 10.72 -10.34
N ARG A 27 13.43 11.10 -9.07
CA ARG A 27 14.72 11.52 -8.49
C ARG A 27 15.51 10.35 -7.90
N GLU A 28 14.98 9.13 -8.01
CA GLU A 28 15.59 7.92 -7.45
C GLU A 28 15.79 8.00 -5.92
N ASP A 29 14.90 8.73 -5.22
CA ASP A 29 14.88 8.79 -3.74
C ASP A 29 14.57 7.40 -3.10
N ILE A 30 14.07 6.46 -3.92
CA ILE A 30 13.72 5.08 -3.56
C ILE A 30 14.52 4.13 -4.45
N SER A 31 15.02 3.03 -3.90
CA SER A 31 15.74 2.02 -4.67
C SER A 31 14.85 1.35 -5.73
N LEU A 32 15.35 1.28 -6.96
CA LEU A 32 14.69 0.60 -8.08
C LEU A 32 15.18 -0.86 -8.19
N PRO A 33 14.34 -1.81 -8.66
CA PRO A 33 12.95 -1.61 -9.11
C PRO A 33 11.97 -1.41 -7.95
N ALA A 34 11.01 -0.51 -8.14
CA ALA A 34 9.95 -0.22 -7.16
C ALA A 34 8.57 -0.49 -7.77
N ALA A 35 7.69 -1.15 -7.00
CA ALA A 35 6.28 -1.26 -7.34
C ALA A 35 5.54 -0.02 -6.83
N VAL A 36 4.78 0.64 -7.71
CA VAL A 36 4.04 1.86 -7.40
C VAL A 36 2.56 1.70 -7.71
N LEU A 37 1.73 2.43 -6.96
CA LEU A 37 0.29 2.50 -7.16
C LEU A 37 -0.09 3.94 -7.50
N SER A 38 -0.97 4.11 -8.49
CA SER A 38 -1.62 5.40 -8.73
C SER A 38 -2.78 5.57 -7.74
N SER A 39 -2.76 6.67 -6.99
CA SER A 39 -3.82 6.99 -6.02
C SER A 39 -5.18 7.16 -6.70
N ASP A 40 -5.23 7.83 -7.85
CA ASP A 40 -6.48 8.08 -8.58
C ASP A 40 -7.09 6.78 -9.11
N ASN A 41 -6.27 5.90 -9.67
CA ASN A 41 -6.73 4.60 -10.15
C ASN A 41 -7.17 3.70 -9.00
N LEU A 42 -6.50 3.77 -7.85
CA LEU A 42 -6.89 3.02 -6.66
C LEU A 42 -8.29 3.47 -6.18
N GLU A 43 -8.51 4.78 -6.05
CA GLU A 43 -9.79 5.35 -5.63
C GLU A 43 -10.91 5.00 -6.63
N PHE A 44 -10.65 5.14 -7.93
CA PHE A 44 -11.59 4.75 -8.97
C PHE A 44 -12.00 3.28 -8.85
N ASN A 45 -11.03 2.38 -8.66
CA ASN A 45 -11.30 0.94 -8.53
C ASN A 45 -12.09 0.61 -7.26
N LEU A 46 -11.80 1.29 -6.15
CA LEU A 46 -12.55 1.13 -4.89
C LEU A 46 -14.02 1.52 -5.07
N GLN A 47 -14.27 2.71 -5.63
CA GLN A 47 -15.64 3.19 -5.90
C GLN A 47 -16.38 2.31 -6.91
N TRP A 48 -15.69 1.81 -7.92
CA TRP A 48 -16.28 0.91 -8.91
C TRP A 48 -16.72 -0.40 -8.25
N MET A 49 -15.86 -1.01 -7.44
CA MET A 49 -16.19 -2.25 -6.71
C MET A 49 -17.34 -2.03 -5.73
N GLN A 50 -17.37 -0.89 -5.03
CA GLN A 50 -18.48 -0.53 -4.15
C GLN A 50 -19.81 -0.45 -4.91
N LYS A 51 -19.85 0.29 -6.03
CA LYS A 51 -21.06 0.38 -6.87
C LYS A 51 -21.49 -0.97 -7.41
N PHE A 52 -20.53 -1.82 -7.76
CA PHE A 52 -20.81 -3.18 -8.23
C PHE A 52 -21.52 -4.00 -7.15
N ILE A 53 -20.98 -4.05 -5.93
CA ILE A 53 -21.58 -4.84 -4.85
C ILE A 53 -22.96 -4.33 -4.45
N GLU A 54 -23.16 -3.00 -4.43
CA GLU A 54 -24.45 -2.37 -4.16
C GLU A 54 -25.47 -2.72 -5.24
N LYS A 55 -25.09 -2.61 -6.52
CA LYS A 55 -25.97 -2.89 -7.67
C LYS A 55 -26.47 -4.34 -7.69
N TYR A 56 -25.60 -5.29 -7.37
CA TYR A 56 -25.92 -6.72 -7.44
C TYR A 56 -26.31 -7.33 -6.09
N ASN A 57 -26.35 -6.53 -5.02
CA ASN A 57 -26.65 -6.96 -3.66
C ASN A 57 -25.80 -8.16 -3.19
N VAL A 58 -24.50 -8.12 -3.52
CA VAL A 58 -23.53 -9.15 -3.13
C VAL A 58 -22.58 -8.62 -2.06
N LYS A 59 -21.95 -9.53 -1.32
CA LYS A 59 -20.91 -9.16 -0.35
C LYS A 59 -19.53 -9.46 -0.91
N LEU A 60 -18.61 -8.50 -0.76
CA LEU A 60 -17.21 -8.68 -1.12
C LEU A 60 -16.40 -9.10 0.10
N ALA A 61 -15.65 -10.19 -0.04
CA ALA A 61 -14.61 -10.59 0.91
C ALA A 61 -13.29 -10.75 0.14
N PRO A 62 -12.47 -9.68 0.02
CA PRO A 62 -11.28 -9.75 -0.80
C PRO A 62 -10.28 -10.76 -0.24
N HIS A 63 -9.47 -11.34 -1.12
CA HIS A 63 -8.45 -12.29 -0.72
C HIS A 63 -7.19 -11.55 -0.26
N GLY A 64 -6.88 -11.68 1.03
CA GLY A 64 -5.79 -10.95 1.71
C GLY A 64 -4.38 -11.37 1.29
N LYS A 65 -4.22 -12.40 0.46
CA LYS A 65 -2.89 -12.82 -0.02
C LYS A 65 -2.25 -11.83 -1.00
N THR A 66 -3.08 -10.98 -1.64
CA THR A 66 -2.69 -10.30 -2.88
C THR A 66 -1.87 -9.03 -2.68
N THR A 67 -1.96 -8.36 -1.53
CA THR A 67 -1.23 -7.09 -1.29
C THR A 67 -0.37 -7.08 -0.04
N MET A 68 -0.64 -7.92 0.97
CA MET A 68 -0.01 -7.86 2.32
C MET A 68 0.16 -6.42 2.87
N SER A 69 -0.66 -5.48 2.41
CA SER A 69 -0.58 -4.05 2.73
C SER A 69 -1.79 -3.69 3.58
N PRO A 70 -1.61 -3.54 4.91
CA PRO A 70 -2.71 -3.25 5.83
C PRO A 70 -3.48 -1.97 5.48
N GLN A 71 -2.79 -0.99 4.87
CA GLN A 71 -3.38 0.28 4.45
C GLN A 71 -4.41 0.09 3.32
N LEU A 72 -4.11 -0.80 2.36
CA LEU A 72 -5.06 -1.11 1.29
C LEU A 72 -6.26 -1.90 1.81
N PHE A 73 -6.06 -2.72 2.85
CA PHE A 73 -7.17 -3.43 3.50
C PHE A 73 -8.12 -2.45 4.19
N HIS A 74 -7.60 -1.46 4.90
CA HIS A 74 -8.43 -0.42 5.53
C HIS A 74 -9.32 0.29 4.50
N LYS A 75 -8.74 0.72 3.37
CA LYS A 75 -9.51 1.36 2.30
C LYS A 75 -10.63 0.48 1.77
N GLN A 76 -10.38 -0.81 1.55
CA GLN A 76 -11.42 -1.72 1.07
C GLN A 76 -12.55 -1.93 2.08
N LEU A 77 -12.26 -1.92 3.40
CA LEU A 77 -13.30 -1.95 4.44
C LEU A 77 -14.17 -0.69 4.41
N GLU A 78 -13.54 0.49 4.24
CA GLU A 78 -14.25 1.77 4.09
C GLU A 78 -15.21 1.77 2.88
N HIS A 79 -14.88 0.99 1.83
CA HIS A 79 -15.67 0.85 0.61
C HIS A 79 -16.58 -0.40 0.56
N GLY A 80 -16.90 -1.00 1.71
CA GLY A 80 -17.95 -2.01 1.82
C GLY A 80 -17.49 -3.46 1.71
N ALA A 81 -16.19 -3.74 1.82
CA ALA A 81 -15.73 -5.10 2.08
C ALA A 81 -16.28 -5.61 3.42
N TRP A 82 -16.86 -6.81 3.44
CA TRP A 82 -17.52 -7.39 4.63
C TRP A 82 -16.59 -8.31 5.43
N GLY A 83 -15.52 -8.82 4.82
CA GLY A 83 -14.57 -9.72 5.46
C GLY A 83 -13.35 -9.98 4.59
N TRP A 84 -12.49 -10.91 5.01
CA TRP A 84 -11.25 -11.26 4.32
C TRP A 84 -11.14 -12.76 4.13
N THR A 85 -10.69 -13.18 2.96
CA THR A 85 -10.26 -14.57 2.75
C THR A 85 -8.75 -14.67 2.88
N LEU A 86 -8.29 -15.53 3.78
CA LEU A 86 -6.88 -15.77 4.06
C LEU A 86 -6.50 -17.13 3.46
N ALA A 87 -5.34 -17.18 2.79
CA ALA A 87 -4.70 -18.43 2.43
C ALA A 87 -3.35 -18.46 3.14
N THR A 88 -3.03 -19.61 3.71
CA THR A 88 -1.75 -19.92 4.36
C THR A 88 -0.77 -20.47 3.34
#